data_AF-A0A2K3PJV3-F1
#
_entry.id   AF-A0A2K3PJV3-F1
#
_cell.length_a   1.000
_cell.length_b   1.000
_cell.length_c   1.000
_cell.angle_alpha   90.00
_cell.angle_beta   90.00
_cell.angle_gamma   90.00
#
_symmetry.space_group_name_H-M   'P 1'
#
loop_
_entity.id
_entity.type
_entity.pdbx_description
1 polymer ?
#
loop_
_entity_poly.entity_id
_entity_poly.type
_entity_poly.pdbx_seq_one_letter_code
_entity_poly.pdbx_strand_id
1 'polypeptide(L)'
;MATFLLFAFVFASQVIGGFNTKLPPPSSYGNTITILSIDGGGIKGIVPSVVLGHLEKALKFESNDEKAALADYFDVIAGTSTGGLIATMLAAPSLSDPSRPAFTAKQILQFYLDFGPSIFNQTEASGWNQTTQGPQFNGRFLHAKAREILGETRLSDALTNLVIPTFDIQKVHPIIFSSFKLDDVPSLDVKLSDISIGTSAAPSLLPPYYFKDGDNEFHLVDGGIAAGSPSLVAVSEVVQELNEKISHFIPVNPNKPIKV
;
A
#
# COMPACT_ATOMS: atom_id res chain seq x y z
N MET A 1 20.69 -33.68 3.52
CA MET A 1 21.79 -32.73 3.24
C MET A 1 21.44 -31.70 2.17
N ALA A 2 20.77 -32.07 1.06
CA ALA A 2 20.40 -31.13 -0.01
C ALA A 2 19.48 -29.96 0.43
N THR A 3 18.52 -30.19 1.32
CA THR A 3 17.57 -29.16 1.79
C THR A 3 18.23 -28.10 2.67
N PHE A 4 19.25 -28.48 3.45
CA PHE A 4 20.01 -27.56 4.30
C PHE A 4 20.97 -26.69 3.46
N LEU A 5 21.53 -27.27 2.39
CA LEU A 5 22.34 -26.54 1.42
C LEU A 5 21.49 -25.51 0.64
N LEU A 6 20.28 -25.87 0.20
CA LEU A 6 19.39 -24.91 -0.47
C LEU A 6 18.98 -23.76 0.46
N PHE A 7 18.67 -24.06 1.72
CA PHE A 7 18.36 -23.05 2.74
C PHE A 7 19.57 -22.13 3.00
N ALA A 8 20.78 -22.69 3.10
CA ALA A 8 22.01 -21.93 3.26
C ALA A 8 22.34 -21.06 2.03
N PHE A 9 22.08 -21.53 0.81
CA PHE A 9 22.31 -20.73 -0.41
C PHE A 9 21.32 -19.58 -0.55
N VAL A 10 20.03 -19.80 -0.23
CA VAL A 10 19.03 -18.73 -0.23
C VAL A 10 19.38 -17.69 0.83
N PHE A 11 19.74 -18.10 2.05
CA PHE A 11 20.13 -17.17 3.11
C PHE A 11 21.47 -16.46 2.83
N ALA A 12 22.47 -17.15 2.29
CA ALA A 12 23.75 -16.55 1.94
C ALA A 12 23.61 -15.53 0.80
N SER A 13 22.71 -15.76 -0.16
CA SER A 13 22.42 -14.78 -1.22
C SER A 13 21.76 -13.50 -0.68
N GLN A 14 20.95 -13.62 0.39
CA GLN A 14 20.29 -12.50 1.07
C GLN A 14 21.25 -11.73 1.99
N VAL A 15 22.24 -12.41 2.58
CA VAL A 15 23.24 -11.80 3.47
C VAL A 15 24.36 -11.12 2.68
N ILE A 16 24.79 -11.67 1.54
CA ILE A 16 25.87 -11.07 0.72
C ILE A 16 25.36 -9.84 -0.06
N GLY A 17 24.07 -9.80 -0.40
CA GLY A 17 23.43 -8.64 -1.05
C GLY A 17 23.27 -7.40 -0.15
N GLY A 18 23.51 -7.52 1.16
CA GLY A 18 23.22 -6.46 2.15
C GLY A 18 24.43 -5.67 2.70
N PHE A 19 25.68 -6.09 2.42
CA PHE A 19 26.85 -5.51 3.12
C PHE A 19 27.85 -4.75 2.24
N ASN A 20 27.57 -4.51 0.96
CA ASN A 20 28.50 -3.72 0.12
C ASN A 20 27.87 -2.93 -1.04
N THR A 21 26.55 -2.77 -1.06
CA THR A 21 25.89 -1.86 -1.99
C THR A 21 25.85 -0.48 -1.34
N LYS A 22 26.64 0.47 -1.85
CA LYS A 22 26.42 1.88 -1.53
C LYS A 22 24.97 2.19 -1.88
N LEU A 23 24.20 2.66 -0.90
CA LEU A 23 22.85 3.15 -1.16
C LEU A 23 22.95 4.27 -2.21
N PRO A 24 22.18 4.17 -3.32
CA PRO A 24 22.11 5.28 -4.25
C PRO A 24 21.51 6.50 -3.53
N PRO A 25 21.96 7.72 -3.87
CA PRO A 25 21.45 8.94 -3.25
C PRO A 25 19.93 9.08 -3.51
N PRO A 26 19.18 9.70 -2.58
CA PRO A 26 17.74 9.91 -2.74
C PRO A 26 17.51 10.88 -3.90
N SER A 27 16.51 10.60 -4.73
CA SER A 27 16.36 11.30 -5.99
C SER A 27 15.12 12.19 -6.02
N SER A 28 15.35 13.45 -6.40
CA SER A 28 14.44 14.27 -7.20
C SER A 28 14.46 13.86 -8.70
N TYR A 29 15.11 12.71 -8.95
CA TYR A 29 14.93 11.64 -9.96
C TYR A 29 16.01 11.46 -11.04
N GLY A 30 16.86 10.43 -10.83
CA GLY A 30 17.71 9.80 -11.84
C GLY A 30 16.95 8.74 -12.65
N ASN A 31 17.66 7.88 -13.41
CA ASN A 31 17.08 6.90 -14.36
C ASN A 31 16.32 5.70 -13.73
N THR A 32 15.97 5.71 -12.44
CA THR A 32 15.40 4.55 -11.73
C THR A 32 14.14 4.94 -10.97
N ILE A 33 13.12 4.08 -11.03
CA ILE A 33 11.88 4.21 -10.25
C ILE A 33 11.90 3.20 -9.10
N THR A 34 11.52 3.65 -7.91
CA THR A 34 11.53 2.88 -6.66
C THR A 34 10.12 2.52 -6.21
N ILE A 35 9.85 1.22 -6.04
CA ILE A 35 8.54 0.71 -5.66
C ILE A 35 8.66 -0.04 -4.34
N LEU A 36 7.89 0.37 -3.33
CA LEU A 36 7.64 -0.40 -2.12
C LEU A 36 6.31 -1.13 -2.27
N SER A 37 6.31 -2.46 -2.12
CA SER A 37 5.11 -3.28 -2.20
C SER A 37 4.88 -4.03 -0.89
N ILE A 38 3.65 -3.99 -0.37
CA ILE A 38 3.28 -4.55 0.92
C ILE A 38 2.09 -5.51 0.74
N ASP A 39 2.34 -6.79 1.00
CA ASP A 39 1.34 -7.85 0.86
C ASP A 39 0.23 -7.76 1.92
N GLY A 40 -0.92 -8.35 1.59
CA GLY A 40 -2.03 -8.55 2.52
C GLY A 40 -1.75 -9.64 3.56
N GLY A 41 -2.50 -9.64 4.67
CA GLY A 41 -2.31 -10.68 5.68
C GLY A 41 -3.06 -10.54 7.01
N GLY A 42 -3.99 -9.61 7.15
CA GLY A 42 -4.67 -9.35 8.42
C GLY A 42 -3.70 -8.91 9.52
N ILE A 43 -3.85 -9.44 10.73
CA ILE A 43 -2.97 -9.10 11.87
C ILE A 43 -1.47 -9.36 11.60
N LYS A 44 -1.14 -10.20 10.61
CA LYS A 44 0.25 -10.43 10.18
C LYS A 44 0.92 -9.18 9.59
N GLY A 45 0.20 -8.08 9.36
CA GLY A 45 0.76 -6.76 9.05
C GLY A 45 1.80 -6.26 10.05
N ILE A 46 1.84 -6.84 11.26
CA ILE A 46 2.93 -6.65 12.23
C ILE A 46 4.29 -7.00 11.59
N VAL A 47 4.39 -8.08 10.82
CA VAL A 47 5.64 -8.53 10.20
C VAL A 47 6.23 -7.48 9.25
N PRO A 48 5.52 -7.03 8.19
CA PRO A 48 6.05 -5.96 7.35
C PRO A 48 6.26 -4.67 8.13
N SER A 49 5.43 -4.33 9.14
CA SER A 49 5.63 -3.12 9.94
C SER A 49 6.96 -3.13 10.72
N VAL A 50 7.39 -4.28 11.24
CA VAL A 50 8.71 -4.44 11.87
C VAL A 50 9.83 -4.23 10.85
N VAL A 51 9.73 -4.85 9.68
CA VAL A 51 10.72 -4.72 8.60
C VAL A 51 10.83 -3.27 8.13
N LEU A 52 9.70 -2.61 7.90
CA LEU A 52 9.62 -1.20 7.53
C LEU A 52 10.19 -0.28 8.62
N GLY A 53 9.98 -0.61 9.89
CA GLY A 53 10.58 0.12 11.01
C GLY A 53 12.10 0.06 11.01
N HIS A 54 12.67 -1.11 10.67
CA HIS A 54 14.12 -1.24 10.49
C HIS A 54 14.63 -0.50 9.27
N LEU A 55 13.91 -0.58 8.14
CA LEU A 55 14.27 0.14 6.91
C LEU A 55 14.24 1.65 7.12
N GLU A 56 13.17 2.20 7.68
CA GLU A 56 13.05 3.65 7.95
C GLU A 56 14.17 4.13 8.89
N LYS A 57 14.52 3.32 9.91
CA LYS A 57 15.64 3.64 10.81
C LYS A 57 16.99 3.64 10.07
N ALA A 58 17.22 2.68 9.17
CA ALA A 58 18.43 2.64 8.37
C ALA A 58 18.52 3.85 7.43
N LEU A 59 17.42 4.22 6.78
CA LEU A 59 17.36 5.40 5.90
C LEU A 59 17.68 6.69 6.66
N LYS A 60 17.08 6.90 7.85
CA LYS A 60 17.38 8.05 8.72
C LYS A 60 18.86 8.13 9.09
N PHE A 61 19.47 6.99 9.42
CA PHE A 61 20.89 6.92 9.77
C PHE A 61 21.78 7.28 8.57
N GLU A 62 21.51 6.67 7.41
CA GLU A 62 22.33 6.84 6.20
C GLU A 62 22.17 8.25 5.59
N SER A 63 20.99 8.85 5.68
CA SER A 63 20.74 10.22 5.22
C SER A 63 21.15 11.30 6.22
N ASN A 64 21.46 10.93 7.46
CA ASN A 64 21.65 11.85 8.58
C ASN A 64 20.47 12.83 8.73
N ASP A 65 19.25 12.34 8.50
CA ASP A 65 18.00 13.08 8.66
C ASP A 65 16.99 12.28 9.48
N GLU A 66 16.81 12.69 10.74
CA GLU A 66 15.87 12.07 11.67
C GLU A 66 14.40 12.20 11.24
N LYS A 67 14.09 13.15 10.35
CA LYS A 67 12.74 13.35 9.85
C LYS A 67 12.43 12.43 8.67
N ALA A 68 13.42 11.86 7.99
CA ALA A 68 13.23 11.10 6.77
C ALA A 68 12.19 9.97 6.94
N ALA A 69 11.31 9.80 5.98
CA ALA A 69 10.24 8.80 5.99
C ALA A 69 10.22 8.04 4.68
N LEU A 70 9.57 6.86 4.68
CA LEU A 70 9.54 5.98 3.51
C LEU A 70 8.99 6.67 2.25
N ALA A 71 7.99 7.55 2.39
CA ALA A 71 7.43 8.32 1.27
C ALA A 71 8.45 9.28 0.61
N ASP A 72 9.53 9.66 1.31
CA ASP A 72 10.59 10.51 0.73
C ASP A 72 11.55 9.70 -0.19
N TYR A 73 11.54 8.36 -0.10
CA TYR A 73 12.47 7.47 -0.81
C TYR A 73 11.82 6.57 -1.85
N PHE A 74 10.49 6.38 -1.79
CA PHE A 74 9.75 5.52 -2.70
C PHE A 74 8.82 6.35 -3.59
N ASP A 75 9.02 6.26 -4.90
CA ASP A 75 8.14 6.84 -5.94
C ASP A 75 6.72 6.28 -5.88
N VAL A 76 6.61 5.02 -5.48
CA VAL A 76 5.35 4.29 -5.42
C VAL A 76 5.32 3.44 -4.16
N ILE A 77 4.22 3.54 -3.41
CA ILE A 77 3.89 2.61 -2.34
C ILE A 77 2.62 1.86 -2.71
N ALA A 78 2.75 0.55 -2.86
CA ALA A 78 1.67 -0.34 -3.20
C ALA A 78 1.30 -1.24 -2.03
N GLY A 79 0.02 -1.54 -1.89
CA GLY A 79 -0.44 -2.33 -0.76
C GLY A 79 -1.79 -3.00 -0.99
N THR A 80 -1.90 -4.28 -0.63
CA THR A 80 -3.16 -5.03 -0.64
C THR A 80 -3.66 -5.26 0.79
N SER A 81 -4.95 -5.07 1.05
CA SER A 81 -5.55 -5.38 2.36
C SER A 81 -4.87 -4.60 3.49
N THR A 82 -4.47 -5.27 4.55
CA THR A 82 -3.57 -4.74 5.59
C THR A 82 -2.36 -4.00 5.03
N GLY A 83 -1.75 -4.47 3.95
CA GLY A 83 -0.66 -3.77 3.26
C GLY A 83 -1.12 -2.47 2.60
N GLY A 84 -2.35 -2.42 2.10
CA GLY A 84 -2.99 -1.20 1.57
C GLY A 84 -3.29 -0.19 2.67
N LEU A 85 -3.77 -0.65 3.84
CA LEU A 85 -3.92 0.20 5.02
C LEU A 85 -2.55 0.80 5.43
N ILE A 86 -1.50 -0.02 5.48
CA ILE A 86 -0.13 0.45 5.76
C ILE A 86 0.33 1.46 4.71
N ALA A 87 0.16 1.17 3.42
CA ALA A 87 0.53 2.05 2.32
C ALA A 87 -0.16 3.42 2.44
N THR A 88 -1.48 3.46 2.67
CA THR A 88 -2.20 4.72 2.88
C THR A 88 -1.71 5.50 4.08
N MET A 89 -1.38 4.85 5.20
CA MET A 89 -0.85 5.54 6.39
C MET A 89 0.56 6.12 6.18
N LEU A 90 1.37 5.48 5.33
CA LEU A 90 2.71 5.95 4.96
C LEU A 90 2.70 7.06 3.91
N ALA A 91 1.66 7.14 3.09
CA ALA A 91 1.58 8.12 1.99
C ALA A 91 0.62 9.28 2.27
N ALA A 92 -0.37 9.12 3.17
CA ALA A 92 -1.27 10.22 3.51
C ALA A 92 -0.51 11.34 4.25
N PRO A 93 -0.75 12.62 3.94
CA PRO A 93 -0.26 13.72 4.76
C PRO A 93 -0.82 13.65 6.18
N SER A 94 0.01 14.00 7.17
CA SER A 94 -0.40 14.12 8.56
C SER A 94 -1.37 15.29 8.73
N LEU A 95 -2.40 15.08 9.56
CA LEU A 95 -3.37 16.12 9.92
C LEU A 95 -2.73 17.30 10.68
N SER A 96 -1.59 17.10 11.33
CA SER A 96 -0.89 18.14 12.09
C SER A 96 0.28 18.78 11.32
N ASP A 97 0.87 18.05 10.39
CA ASP A 97 1.96 18.52 9.52
C ASP A 97 1.81 17.89 8.13
N PRO A 98 1.14 18.58 7.19
CA PRO A 98 0.88 18.04 5.86
C PRO A 98 2.12 17.73 5.03
N SER A 99 3.31 18.18 5.45
CA SER A 99 4.57 17.84 4.76
C SER A 99 5.13 16.46 5.14
N ARG A 100 4.54 15.80 6.14
CA ARG A 100 4.99 14.51 6.65
C ARG A 100 3.89 13.45 6.56
N PRO A 101 4.25 12.16 6.44
CA PRO A 101 3.28 11.07 6.50
C PRO A 101 2.45 11.07 7.78
N ALA A 102 1.21 10.59 7.69
CA ALA A 102 0.32 10.43 8.82
C ALA A 102 0.93 9.51 9.89
N PHE A 103 1.61 8.45 9.47
CA PHE A 103 2.31 7.53 10.36
C PHE A 103 3.73 7.23 9.87
N THR A 104 4.66 7.13 10.82
CA THR A 104 5.96 6.46 10.64
C THR A 104 5.79 4.94 10.70
N ALA A 105 6.73 4.18 10.13
CA ALA A 105 6.69 2.72 10.19
C ALA A 105 6.62 2.17 11.63
N LYS A 106 7.26 2.86 12.59
CA LYS A 106 7.18 2.50 14.03
C LYS A 106 5.77 2.72 14.60
N GLN A 107 5.10 3.82 14.24
CA GLN A 107 3.73 4.08 14.71
C GLN A 107 2.74 3.07 14.12
N ILE A 108 2.97 2.58 12.90
CA ILE A 108 2.15 1.52 12.29
C ILE A 108 2.26 0.20 13.08
N LEU A 109 3.46 -0.18 13.50
CA LEU A 109 3.63 -1.33 14.40
C LEU A 109 2.82 -1.15 15.68
N GLN A 110 2.95 0.03 16.31
CA GLN A 110 2.21 0.33 17.54
C GLN A 110 0.70 0.31 17.33
N PHE A 111 0.22 0.82 16.19
CA PHE A 111 -1.19 0.76 15.80
C PHE A 111 -1.72 -0.68 15.81
N TYR A 112 -1.00 -1.64 15.21
CA TYR A 112 -1.45 -3.04 15.24
C TYR A 112 -1.39 -3.68 16.63
N LEU A 113 -0.40 -3.32 17.45
CA LEU A 113 -0.30 -3.82 18.82
C LEU A 113 -1.46 -3.31 19.70
N ASP A 114 -1.81 -2.03 19.57
CA ASP A 114 -2.84 -1.40 20.39
C ASP A 114 -4.26 -1.71 19.90
N PHE A 115 -4.46 -1.67 18.58
CA PHE A 115 -5.79 -1.73 17.97
C PHE A 115 -6.10 -3.05 17.28
N GLY A 116 -5.12 -3.91 17.04
CA GLY A 116 -5.32 -5.25 16.47
C GLY A 116 -6.41 -6.05 17.19
N PRO A 117 -6.39 -6.17 18.54
CA PRO A 117 -7.44 -6.88 19.27
C PRO A 117 -8.85 -6.35 19.04
N SER A 118 -9.00 -5.03 18.86
CA SER A 118 -10.29 -4.38 18.59
C SER A 118 -10.73 -4.53 17.13
N ILE A 119 -9.79 -4.45 16.18
CA ILE A 119 -10.04 -4.69 14.75
C ILE A 119 -10.50 -6.13 14.51
N PHE A 120 -9.86 -7.10 15.17
CA PHE A 120 -10.15 -8.52 15.06
C PHE A 120 -10.99 -9.06 16.22
N ASN A 121 -11.92 -8.24 16.73
CA ASN A 121 -12.78 -8.61 17.84
C ASN A 121 -14.04 -9.38 17.36
N GLN A 122 -14.09 -10.69 17.63
CA GLN A 122 -15.26 -11.53 17.34
C GLN A 122 -16.46 -11.20 18.23
N THR A 123 -16.23 -10.70 19.45
CA THR A 123 -17.31 -10.50 20.44
C THR A 123 -18.27 -9.38 20.06
N GLU A 124 -17.92 -8.48 19.14
CA GLU A 124 -18.86 -7.49 18.60
C GLU A 124 -19.64 -7.99 17.36
N ALA A 125 -19.23 -9.12 16.79
CA ALA A 125 -20.01 -9.86 15.79
C ALA A 125 -21.02 -10.81 16.47
N SER A 126 -21.07 -10.87 17.81
CA SER A 126 -21.93 -11.75 18.63
C SER A 126 -23.45 -11.54 18.50
N GLY A 127 -23.88 -10.55 17.71
CA GLY A 127 -25.25 -10.51 17.21
C GLY A 127 -25.54 -11.60 16.17
N TRP A 128 -24.48 -12.26 15.66
CA TRP A 128 -24.55 -13.34 14.68
C TRP A 128 -24.28 -14.68 15.37
N ASN A 129 -25.36 -15.42 15.63
CA ASN A 129 -25.38 -16.78 16.20
C ASN A 129 -25.33 -17.86 15.09
N GLN A 130 -25.29 -19.14 15.46
CA GLN A 130 -25.23 -20.27 14.51
C GLN A 130 -26.40 -20.32 13.49
N THR A 131 -27.45 -19.52 13.68
CA THR A 131 -28.58 -19.34 12.76
C THR A 131 -28.50 -18.08 11.90
N THR A 132 -27.52 -17.20 12.11
CA THR A 132 -27.27 -15.98 11.32
C THR A 132 -25.92 -16.06 10.63
N GLN A 133 -25.95 -16.22 9.31
CA GLN A 133 -24.76 -16.27 8.47
C GLN A 133 -24.19 -14.85 8.27
N GLY A 134 -22.91 -14.65 8.54
CA GLY A 134 -22.22 -13.38 8.25
C GLY A 134 -20.71 -13.44 8.55
N PRO A 135 -19.93 -12.43 8.13
CA PRO A 135 -18.49 -12.33 8.41
C PRO A 135 -18.08 -12.44 9.89
N GLN A 136 -16.84 -12.88 10.12
CA GLN A 136 -16.27 -13.09 11.45
C GLN A 136 -16.13 -11.81 12.30
N PHE A 137 -15.97 -10.65 11.65
CA PHE A 137 -15.78 -9.34 12.25
C PHE A 137 -16.75 -8.33 11.64
N ASN A 138 -17.20 -7.34 12.42
CA ASN A 138 -18.20 -6.37 11.97
C ASN A 138 -17.63 -5.18 11.17
N GLY A 139 -16.31 -4.98 11.17
CA GLY A 139 -15.62 -3.87 10.49
C GLY A 139 -15.78 -2.47 11.11
N ARG A 140 -16.70 -2.25 12.05
CA ARG A 140 -17.02 -0.91 12.60
C ARG A 140 -15.81 -0.21 13.20
N PHE A 141 -15.03 -0.92 14.00
CA PHE A 141 -13.83 -0.37 14.63
C PHE A 141 -12.77 0.02 13.58
N LEU A 142 -12.53 -0.85 12.59
CA LEU A 142 -11.61 -0.56 11.49
C LEU A 142 -12.06 0.66 10.69
N HIS A 143 -13.35 0.78 10.37
CA HIS A 143 -13.88 1.91 9.61
C HIS A 143 -13.71 3.22 10.38
N ALA A 144 -13.99 3.21 11.68
CA ALA A 144 -13.81 4.37 12.55
C ALA A 144 -12.34 4.81 12.57
N LYS A 145 -11.41 3.87 12.75
CA LYS A 145 -9.97 4.18 12.78
C LYS A 145 -9.42 4.65 11.44
N ALA A 146 -9.82 4.04 10.33
CA ALA A 146 -9.41 4.50 9.00
C ALA A 146 -9.85 5.95 8.75
N ARG A 147 -11.08 6.32 9.12
CA ARG A 147 -11.60 7.69 8.98
C ARG A 147 -10.95 8.67 9.97
N GLU A 148 -10.67 8.25 11.19
CA GLU A 148 -9.96 9.07 12.19
C GLU A 148 -8.53 9.41 11.72
N ILE A 149 -7.81 8.42 11.18
CA ILE A 149 -6.40 8.57 10.80
C ILE A 149 -6.26 9.33 9.47
N LEU A 150 -7.07 8.98 8.48
CA LEU A 150 -6.91 9.48 7.10
C LEU A 150 -7.80 10.70 6.82
N GLY A 151 -8.74 11.03 7.72
CA GLY A 151 -9.61 12.19 7.60
C GLY A 151 -10.32 12.27 6.24
N GLU A 152 -10.23 13.45 5.63
CA GLU A 152 -10.83 13.77 4.33
C GLU A 152 -9.84 13.65 3.16
N THR A 153 -8.61 13.17 3.43
CA THR A 153 -7.54 13.03 2.44
C THR A 153 -7.98 12.14 1.28
N ARG A 154 -7.86 12.64 0.05
CA ARG A 154 -8.14 11.92 -1.19
C ARG A 154 -6.89 11.28 -1.78
N LEU A 155 -7.06 10.45 -2.80
CA LEU A 155 -5.96 9.76 -3.48
C LEU A 155 -4.98 10.75 -4.11
N SER A 156 -5.47 11.87 -4.65
CA SER A 156 -4.66 12.96 -5.20
C SER A 156 -3.80 13.68 -4.17
N ASP A 157 -4.16 13.61 -2.88
CA ASP A 157 -3.49 14.32 -1.79
C ASP A 157 -2.29 13.52 -1.23
N ALA A 158 -2.07 12.29 -1.69
CA ALA A 158 -0.99 11.44 -1.21
C ALA A 158 0.40 12.05 -1.51
N LEU A 159 1.32 11.90 -0.55
CA LEU A 159 2.69 12.41 -0.62
C LEU A 159 3.56 11.70 -1.67
N THR A 160 3.14 10.51 -2.10
CA THR A 160 3.77 9.70 -3.14
C THR A 160 2.71 8.86 -3.85
N ASN A 161 3.04 8.27 -5.00
CA ASN A 161 2.05 7.51 -5.77
C ASN A 161 1.61 6.27 -4.99
N LEU A 162 0.30 6.02 -5.01
CA LEU A 162 -0.29 4.83 -4.40
C LEU A 162 -0.80 3.88 -5.47
N VAL A 163 -0.67 2.58 -5.21
CA VAL A 163 -1.31 1.51 -6.01
C VAL A 163 -1.96 0.50 -5.06
N ILE A 164 -3.28 0.55 -4.97
CA ILE A 164 -4.07 -0.24 -4.01
C ILE A 164 -5.16 -1.02 -4.75
N PRO A 165 -5.01 -2.34 -4.90
CA PRO A 165 -6.05 -3.17 -5.49
C PRO A 165 -7.25 -3.35 -4.55
N THR A 166 -8.42 -3.47 -5.16
CA THR A 166 -9.70 -3.88 -4.58
C THR A 166 -10.46 -4.70 -5.62
N PHE A 167 -11.60 -5.28 -5.24
CA PHE A 167 -12.50 -5.93 -6.20
C PHE A 167 -13.93 -5.43 -6.03
N ASP A 168 -14.54 -4.94 -7.10
CA ASP A 168 -15.94 -4.49 -7.07
C ASP A 168 -16.87 -5.67 -7.39
N ILE A 169 -17.69 -6.08 -6.41
CA ILE A 169 -18.57 -7.25 -6.54
C ILE A 169 -19.83 -6.98 -7.35
N GLN A 170 -20.22 -5.72 -7.54
CA GLN A 170 -21.37 -5.37 -8.37
C GLN A 170 -20.96 -5.32 -9.85
N LYS A 171 -19.79 -4.74 -10.13
CA LYS A 171 -19.20 -4.67 -11.47
C LYS A 171 -18.47 -5.97 -11.89
N VAL A 172 -18.16 -6.82 -10.91
CA VAL A 172 -17.43 -8.09 -11.09
C VAL A 172 -16.06 -7.84 -11.74
N HIS A 173 -15.34 -6.84 -11.25
CA HIS A 173 -14.09 -6.37 -11.84
C HIS A 173 -13.12 -5.83 -10.76
N PRO A 174 -11.79 -6.07 -10.87
CA PRO A 174 -10.80 -5.42 -10.02
C PRO A 174 -10.83 -3.91 -10.17
N ILE A 175 -10.91 -3.15 -9.07
CA ILE A 175 -10.66 -1.70 -9.10
C ILE A 175 -9.28 -1.46 -8.48
N ILE A 176 -8.36 -0.93 -9.29
CA ILE A 176 -7.03 -0.55 -8.83
C ILE A 176 -7.04 0.96 -8.59
N PHE A 177 -7.04 1.36 -7.33
CA PHE A 177 -6.88 2.76 -6.95
C PHE A 177 -5.41 3.13 -7.14
N SER A 178 -5.12 3.89 -8.18
CA SER A 178 -3.78 4.20 -8.66
C SER A 178 -3.66 5.68 -8.92
N SER A 179 -2.64 6.34 -8.36
CA SER A 179 -2.40 7.78 -8.60
C SER A 179 -2.18 8.07 -10.09
N PHE A 180 -1.64 7.11 -10.85
CA PHE A 180 -1.40 7.23 -12.29
C PHE A 180 -2.69 7.27 -13.12
N LYS A 181 -3.81 6.76 -12.59
CA LYS A 181 -5.08 6.72 -13.32
C LYS A 181 -5.94 7.96 -13.17
N LEU A 182 -5.53 8.94 -12.34
CA LEU A 182 -6.38 10.06 -11.99
C LEU A 182 -6.64 11.01 -13.15
N ASP A 183 -5.71 11.13 -14.09
CA ASP A 183 -5.88 11.97 -15.29
C ASP A 183 -6.93 11.38 -16.25
N ASP A 184 -6.90 10.05 -16.44
CA ASP A 184 -7.85 9.35 -17.34
C ASP A 184 -9.20 9.03 -16.67
N VAL A 185 -9.17 8.75 -15.37
CA VAL A 185 -10.34 8.31 -14.59
C VAL A 185 -10.45 9.11 -13.28
N PRO A 186 -10.81 10.40 -13.34
CA PRO A 186 -10.92 11.26 -12.15
C PRO A 186 -11.87 10.75 -11.07
N SER A 187 -12.84 9.90 -11.43
CA SER A 187 -13.77 9.26 -10.47
C SER A 187 -13.08 8.30 -9.49
N LEU A 188 -11.81 7.93 -9.72
CA LEU A 188 -11.02 7.14 -8.77
C LEU A 188 -10.38 7.99 -7.67
N ASP A 189 -10.42 9.32 -7.76
CA ASP A 189 -9.91 10.21 -6.73
C ASP A 189 -10.87 10.25 -5.53
N VAL A 190 -10.96 9.17 -4.77
CA VAL A 190 -11.82 9.05 -3.59
C VAL A 190 -11.00 9.14 -2.30
N LYS A 191 -11.67 9.17 -1.15
CA LYS A 191 -10.99 9.24 0.15
C LYS A 191 -10.10 8.01 0.37
N LEU A 192 -8.90 8.25 0.90
CA LEU A 192 -8.00 7.16 1.29
C LEU A 192 -8.65 6.25 2.34
N SER A 193 -9.47 6.79 3.25
CA SER A 193 -10.19 5.96 4.23
C SER A 193 -11.14 4.95 3.57
N ASP A 194 -11.84 5.33 2.50
CA ASP A 194 -12.72 4.43 1.74
C ASP A 194 -11.90 3.36 1.00
N ILE A 195 -10.75 3.74 0.43
CA ILE A 195 -9.81 2.82 -0.22
C ILE A 195 -9.25 1.81 0.78
N SER A 196 -8.78 2.25 1.95
CA SER A 196 -8.21 1.39 2.99
C SER A 196 -9.23 0.41 3.56
N ILE A 197 -10.48 0.84 3.73
CA ILE A 197 -11.57 -0.05 4.15
C ILE A 197 -11.87 -1.07 3.05
N GLY A 198 -12.06 -0.61 1.81
CA GLY A 198 -12.39 -1.46 0.67
C GLY A 198 -11.34 -2.55 0.42
N THR A 199 -10.06 -2.19 0.39
CA THR A 199 -8.98 -3.17 0.17
C THR A 199 -8.86 -4.18 1.31
N SER A 200 -9.31 -3.86 2.53
CA SER A 200 -9.23 -4.73 3.71
C SER A 200 -10.45 -5.63 3.92
N ALA A 201 -11.52 -5.46 3.14
CA ALA A 201 -12.82 -6.12 3.35
C ALA A 201 -12.83 -7.60 2.92
N ALA A 202 -12.06 -8.43 3.62
CA ALA A 202 -11.81 -9.83 3.27
C ALA A 202 -13.09 -10.68 3.36
N PRO A 203 -13.51 -11.38 2.29
CA PRO A 203 -14.70 -12.22 2.32
C PRO A 203 -14.65 -13.24 3.46
N SER A 204 -15.81 -13.50 4.08
CA SER A 204 -15.99 -14.30 5.32
C SER A 204 -15.39 -13.70 6.60
N LEU A 205 -14.48 -12.72 6.52
CA LEU A 205 -13.89 -12.06 7.69
C LEU A 205 -14.53 -10.71 7.97
N LEU A 206 -14.72 -9.88 6.95
CA LEU A 206 -15.28 -8.54 7.05
C LEU A 206 -16.44 -8.37 6.06
N PRO A 207 -17.42 -7.50 6.35
CA PRO A 207 -18.49 -7.20 5.41
C PRO A 207 -17.94 -6.49 4.16
N PRO A 208 -18.52 -6.71 2.97
CA PRO A 208 -18.27 -5.89 1.80
C PRO A 208 -18.47 -4.41 2.13
N TYR A 209 -17.65 -3.55 1.55
CA TYR A 209 -17.70 -2.12 1.78
C TYR A 209 -18.40 -1.41 0.64
N TYR A 210 -19.44 -0.65 0.98
CA TYR A 210 -20.16 0.19 0.04
C TYR A 210 -20.02 1.65 0.42
N PHE A 211 -19.74 2.51 -0.56
CA PHE A 211 -19.78 3.95 -0.42
C PHE A 211 -20.13 4.62 -1.76
N LYS A 212 -20.46 5.91 -1.67
CA LYS A 212 -20.72 6.79 -2.80
C LYS A 212 -19.78 7.98 -2.77
N ASP A 213 -19.25 8.36 -3.92
CA ASP A 213 -18.53 9.62 -4.11
C ASP A 213 -19.09 10.33 -5.35
N GLY A 214 -19.87 11.40 -5.11
CA GLY A 214 -20.71 12.00 -6.14
C GLY A 214 -21.73 11.00 -6.69
N ASP A 215 -21.76 10.83 -8.02
CA ASP A 215 -22.62 9.88 -8.72
C ASP A 215 -22.00 8.47 -8.83
N ASN A 216 -20.76 8.27 -8.36
CA ASN A 216 -20.07 6.99 -8.45
C ASN A 216 -20.37 6.10 -7.24
N GLU A 217 -20.77 4.86 -7.52
CA GLU A 217 -20.99 3.81 -6.54
C GLU A 217 -19.85 2.79 -6.56
N PHE A 218 -19.41 2.37 -5.38
CA PHE A 218 -18.36 1.37 -5.20
C PHE A 218 -18.85 0.27 -4.27
N HIS A 219 -18.71 -0.98 -4.70
CA HIS A 219 -19.11 -2.16 -3.93
C HIS A 219 -17.89 -3.06 -3.72
N LEU A 220 -17.00 -2.66 -2.81
CA LEU A 220 -15.66 -3.21 -2.69
C LEU A 220 -15.57 -4.41 -1.74
N VAL A 221 -14.74 -5.37 -2.11
CA VAL A 221 -14.16 -6.38 -1.23
C VAL A 221 -12.63 -6.37 -1.37
N ASP A 222 -11.97 -7.14 -0.49
CA ASP A 222 -10.53 -7.16 -0.34
C ASP A 222 -9.76 -7.31 -1.65
N GLY A 223 -8.69 -6.53 -1.78
CA GLY A 223 -7.82 -6.53 -2.95
C GLY A 223 -7.13 -7.87 -3.20
N GLY A 224 -7.04 -8.74 -2.20
CA GLY A 224 -6.51 -10.09 -2.31
C GLY A 224 -7.29 -10.99 -3.26
N ILE A 225 -8.55 -10.66 -3.57
CA ILE A 225 -9.33 -11.31 -4.62
C ILE A 225 -8.76 -11.01 -6.01
N ALA A 226 -8.19 -9.81 -6.20
CA ALA A 226 -7.52 -9.40 -7.43
C ALA A 226 -6.03 -9.75 -7.41
N ALA A 227 -5.31 -9.34 -6.36
CA ALA A 227 -3.88 -9.52 -6.21
C ALA A 227 -3.46 -9.53 -4.72
N GLY A 228 -3.21 -10.72 -4.16
CA GLY A 228 -2.72 -10.88 -2.78
C GLY A 228 -1.37 -10.21 -2.50
N SER A 229 -0.51 -10.15 -3.52
CA SER A 229 0.71 -9.33 -3.55
C SER A 229 0.58 -8.29 -4.67
N PRO A 230 0.64 -6.98 -4.38
CA PRO A 230 0.44 -5.94 -5.38
C PRO A 230 1.72 -5.63 -6.17
N SER A 231 2.80 -6.38 -5.99
CA SER A 231 4.12 -6.07 -6.57
C SER A 231 4.07 -5.97 -8.11
N LEU A 232 3.46 -6.96 -8.77
CA LEU A 232 3.32 -6.94 -10.23
C LEU A 232 2.29 -5.91 -10.69
N VAL A 233 1.25 -5.65 -9.90
CA VAL A 233 0.26 -4.59 -10.19
C VAL A 233 0.95 -3.23 -10.21
N ALA A 234 1.76 -2.93 -9.20
CA ALA A 234 2.51 -1.68 -9.11
C ALA A 234 3.47 -1.48 -10.29
N VAL A 235 4.25 -2.52 -10.64
CA VAL A 235 5.12 -2.47 -11.82
C VAL A 235 4.32 -2.24 -13.09
N SER A 236 3.17 -2.90 -13.23
CA SER A 236 2.29 -2.74 -14.40
C SER A 236 1.75 -1.32 -14.54
N GLU A 237 1.32 -0.69 -13.45
CA GLU A 237 0.84 0.70 -13.45
C GLU A 237 1.95 1.68 -13.84
N VAL A 238 3.15 1.51 -13.27
CA VAL A 238 4.31 2.34 -13.62
C VAL A 238 4.70 2.20 -15.08
N VAL A 239 4.70 0.97 -15.61
CA VAL A 239 5.05 0.73 -17.02
C VAL A 239 4.01 1.31 -17.98
N GLN A 240 2.71 1.23 -17.64
CA GLN A 240 1.66 1.84 -18.43
C GLN A 240 1.83 3.36 -18.49
N GLU A 241 2.00 4.00 -17.33
CA GLU A 241 2.26 5.44 -17.22
C GLU A 241 3.47 5.88 -18.06
N LEU A 242 4.58 5.13 -17.98
CA LEU A 242 5.79 5.41 -18.77
C LEU A 242 5.52 5.25 -20.26
N ASN A 243 4.80 4.20 -20.68
CA ASN A 243 4.50 3.98 -22.08
C ASN A 243 3.56 5.04 -22.64
N GLU A 244 2.59 5.53 -21.86
CA GLU A 244 1.69 6.62 -22.26
C GLU A 244 2.45 7.93 -22.40
N LYS A 245 3.29 8.28 -21.41
CA LYS A 245 4.20 9.44 -21.49
C LYS A 245 5.21 9.35 -22.65
N ILE A 246 5.70 8.15 -22.97
CA ILE A 246 6.58 7.91 -24.12
C ILE A 246 5.80 7.92 -25.44
N SER A 247 4.54 7.49 -25.47
CA SER A 247 3.70 7.44 -26.68
C SER A 247 3.32 8.82 -27.22
N HIS A 248 3.43 9.86 -26.39
CA HIS A 248 3.34 11.26 -26.83
C HIS A 248 4.62 11.78 -27.53
N PHE A 249 5.67 10.97 -27.66
CA PHE A 249 6.88 11.29 -28.43
C PHE A 249 7.01 10.42 -29.70
N ILE A 250 6.68 11.02 -30.84
CA ILE A 250 7.21 10.64 -32.16
C ILE A 250 8.75 10.83 -32.12
N PRO A 251 9.56 9.90 -32.67
CA PRO A 251 10.96 9.71 -32.27
C PRO A 251 11.89 10.86 -32.69
N VAL A 252 12.81 11.24 -31.80
CA VAL A 252 13.98 12.06 -32.13
C VAL A 252 15.20 11.16 -32.35
N ASN A 253 15.46 10.90 -33.64
CA ASN A 253 16.72 10.59 -34.33
C ASN A 253 17.72 9.56 -33.69
N PRO A 254 17.99 8.40 -34.35
CA PRO A 254 18.82 7.28 -33.84
C PRO A 254 20.34 7.51 -33.70
N ASN A 255 20.83 8.74 -33.66
CA ASN A 255 22.27 9.04 -33.76
C ASN A 255 22.89 9.77 -32.56
N LYS A 256 22.54 9.41 -31.31
CA LYS A 256 23.37 9.75 -30.15
C LYS A 256 23.51 8.57 -29.18
N PRO A 257 24.72 8.38 -28.61
CA PRO A 257 25.05 7.16 -27.88
C PRO A 257 24.33 7.11 -26.54
N ILE A 258 23.74 5.95 -26.27
CA ILE A 258 23.18 5.57 -24.98
C ILE A 258 24.35 5.20 -24.07
N LYS A 259 24.43 5.81 -22.88
CA LYS A 259 25.37 5.42 -21.82
C LYS A 259 24.59 4.92 -20.61
N VAL A 260 24.87 3.65 -20.32
CA VAL A 260 24.57 2.76 -19.19
C VAL A 260 23.10 2.67 -18.79
#